data_AF-A0A427DKH1-F1
#
_entry.id   AF-A0A427DKH1-F1
#
_cell.length_a   1.000
_cell.length_b   1.000
_cell.length_c   1.000
_cell.angle_alpha   90.00
_cell.angle_beta   90.00
_cell.angle_gamma   90.00
#
_symmetry.space_group_name_H-M   'P 1'
#
loop_
_entity.id
_entity.type
_entity.pdbx_description
1 polymer ?
#
loop_
_entity_poly.entity_id
_entity_poly.type
_entity_poly.pdbx_seq_one_letter_code
_entity_poly.pdbx_strand_id
1 'polypeptide(L)'
;MLLKAVDKDRLRRMLEAAVSQKLQTDPDAITLYAPVLPVTPRPYQAKPTAQQMAYQEELERIQTQASDAPVDSGDGDSDFAEYPGLVQAAQGVRQKRRPN
;
A
#
# COMPACT_ATOMS: atom_id res chain seq x y z
N MET A 1 -42.41 -34.40 41.71
CA MET A 1 -43.33 -34.07 40.59
C MET A 1 -42.63 -34.45 39.29
N LEU A 2 -43.20 -35.37 38.51
CA LEU A 2 -42.62 -35.81 37.23
C LEU A 2 -42.79 -34.67 36.20
N LEU A 3 -41.70 -34.10 35.70
CA LEU A 3 -41.77 -33.21 34.53
C LEU A 3 -42.31 -34.06 33.38
N LYS A 4 -43.54 -33.77 32.92
CA LYS A 4 -44.10 -34.44 31.74
C LYS A 4 -43.10 -34.25 30.60
N ALA A 5 -42.62 -35.35 30.03
CA ALA A 5 -41.72 -35.30 28.88
C ALA A 5 -42.40 -34.42 27.82
N VAL A 6 -41.74 -33.32 27.45
CA VAL A 6 -42.22 -32.48 26.34
C VAL A 6 -42.30 -33.37 25.12
N ASP A 7 -43.48 -33.44 24.52
CA ASP A 7 -43.70 -34.16 23.27
C ASP A 7 -42.83 -33.53 22.18
N LYS A 8 -41.73 -34.21 21.86
CA LYS A 8 -40.69 -33.73 20.94
C LYS A 8 -41.26 -33.51 19.55
N ASP A 9 -42.22 -34.32 19.13
CA ASP A 9 -42.79 -34.23 17.79
C ASP A 9 -43.75 -33.06 17.69
N ARG A 10 -44.50 -32.79 18.75
CA ARG A 10 -45.29 -31.55 18.86
C ARG A 10 -44.40 -30.31 18.81
N LEU A 11 -43.28 -30.31 19.53
CA LEU A 11 -42.35 -29.19 19.53
C LEU A 11 -41.71 -28.96 18.16
N ARG A 12 -41.30 -30.02 17.47
CA ARG A 12 -40.76 -29.94 16.10
C ARG A 12 -41.77 -29.29 15.14
N ARG A 13 -43.01 -29.78 15.10
CA ARG A 13 -44.06 -29.23 14.24
C ARG A 13 -44.33 -27.75 14.52
N MET A 14 -44.34 -27.35 15.79
CA MET A 14 -44.50 -25.94 16.17
C MET A 14 -43.35 -25.08 15.64
N LEU A 15 -42.10 -25.54 15.80
CA LEU A 15 -40.93 -24.80 15.35
C LEU A 15 -40.86 -24.72 13.82
N GLU A 16 -41.18 -25.80 13.11
CA GLU A 16 -41.22 -25.83 11.64
C GLU A 16 -42.22 -24.83 11.07
N ALA A 17 -43.43 -24.75 11.65
CA ALA A 17 -44.44 -23.78 11.25
C ALA A 17 -43.97 -22.34 11.49
N ALA A 18 -43.39 -22.08 12.67
CA ALA A 18 -42.89 -20.75 13.03
C ALA A 18 -41.73 -20.29 12.12
N VAL A 19 -40.79 -21.19 11.81
CA VAL A 19 -39.69 -20.90 10.88
C VAL A 19 -40.23 -20.64 9.47
N SER A 20 -41.11 -21.50 8.97
CA SER A 20 -41.69 -21.33 7.63
C SER A 20 -42.42 -19.99 7.47
N GLN A 21 -43.20 -19.59 8.48
CA GLN A 21 -43.89 -18.30 8.48
C GLN A 21 -42.92 -17.11 8.54
N LYS A 22 -41.85 -17.22 9.33
CA LYS A 22 -40.82 -16.19 9.43
C LYS A 22 -40.10 -15.98 8.11
N LEU A 23 -39.73 -17.05 7.41
CA LEU A 23 -39.05 -16.98 6.12
C LEU A 23 -39.92 -16.44 4.98
N GLN A 24 -41.24 -16.61 5.06
CA GLN A 24 -42.16 -15.98 4.12
C GLN A 24 -42.22 -14.45 4.28
N THR A 25 -42.09 -13.96 5.52
CA THR A 25 -42.16 -12.53 5.83
C THR A 25 -40.81 -11.85 5.66
N ASP A 26 -39.74 -12.53 6.06
CA ASP A 26 -38.37 -12.04 6.09
C ASP A 26 -37.41 -13.15 5.60
N PRO A 27 -37.06 -13.15 4.31
CA PRO A 27 -36.21 -14.18 3.73
C PRO A 27 -34.77 -14.17 4.28
N ASP A 28 -34.33 -13.05 4.86
CA ASP A 28 -32.97 -12.86 5.39
C ASP A 28 -32.90 -13.09 6.92
N ALA A 29 -33.99 -13.54 7.54
CA ALA A 29 -34.09 -13.80 8.99
C ALA A 29 -33.19 -14.95 9.49
N ILE A 30 -32.58 -15.73 8.59
CA ILE A 30 -31.63 -16.78 8.96
C ILE A 30 -30.24 -16.17 9.12
N THR A 31 -29.84 -15.95 10.37
CA THR A 31 -28.44 -15.69 10.69
C THR A 31 -27.64 -16.97 10.51
N LEU A 32 -26.98 -17.11 9.37
CA LEU A 32 -25.94 -18.12 9.21
C LEU A 32 -24.77 -17.73 10.10
N TYR A 33 -24.47 -18.54 11.11
CA TYR A 33 -23.22 -18.46 11.85
C TYR A 33 -22.07 -18.94 10.94
N ALA A 34 -21.77 -18.15 9.91
CA ALA A 34 -20.57 -18.34 9.12
C ALA A 34 -19.38 -17.89 9.97
N PRO A 35 -18.28 -18.65 10.00
CA PRO A 35 -17.04 -18.16 10.56
C PRO A 35 -16.65 -16.89 9.78
N VAL A 36 -16.70 -15.75 10.46
CA VAL A 36 -16.18 -14.49 9.92
C VAL A 36 -14.72 -14.76 9.57
N LEU A 37 -14.36 -14.59 8.29
CA LEU A 37 -12.99 -14.74 7.86
C LEU A 37 -12.10 -13.86 8.75
N PRO A 38 -10.94 -14.36 9.21
CA PRO A 38 -10.05 -13.56 10.04
C PRO A 38 -9.73 -12.26 9.30
N VAL A 39 -9.94 -11.13 9.96
CA VAL A 39 -9.58 -9.82 9.41
C VAL A 39 -8.10 -9.88 9.07
N THR A 40 -7.76 -9.79 7.78
CA THR A 40 -6.36 -9.72 7.36
C THR A 40 -5.77 -8.45 7.94
N PRO A 41 -4.76 -8.53 8.84
CA PRO A 41 -4.14 -7.34 9.38
C PRO A 41 -3.53 -6.56 8.22
N ARG A 42 -3.80 -5.25 8.17
CA ARG A 42 -3.13 -4.37 7.21
C ARG A 42 -1.62 -4.43 7.47
N PRO A 43 -0.78 -4.44 6.42
CA PRO A 43 0.67 -4.38 6.61
C PRO A 43 1.03 -3.12 7.41
N TYR A 44 2.03 -3.22 8.28
CA TYR A 44 2.49 -2.09 9.08
C TYR A 44 3.00 -0.98 8.14
N GLN A 45 2.30 0.15 8.12
CA GLN A 45 2.78 1.36 7.45
C GLN A 45 3.57 2.16 8.48
N ALA A 46 4.90 2.14 8.35
CA ALA A 46 5.75 3.00 9.16
C ALA A 46 5.50 4.46 8.78
N LYS A 47 5.26 5.32 9.78
CA LYS A 47 5.22 6.77 9.56
C LYS A 47 6.62 7.23 9.11
N PRO A 48 6.71 8.21 8.18
CA PRO A 48 7.99 8.75 7.78
C PRO A 48 8.72 9.32 9.01
N THR A 49 10.01 9.03 9.11
CA THR A 49 10.84 9.58 10.19
C THR A 49 11.06 11.08 9.97
N ALA A 50 11.38 11.82 11.03
CA ALA A 50 11.68 13.26 10.91
C ALA A 50 12.81 13.55 9.91
N GLN A 51 13.78 12.63 9.79
CA GLN A 51 14.85 12.71 8.79
C GLN A 51 14.34 12.54 7.36
N GLN A 52 13.40 11.60 7.13
CA GLN A 52 12.81 11.37 5.81
C GLN A 52 12.00 12.57 5.34
N MET A 53 11.26 13.23 6.25
CA MET A 53 10.55 14.46 5.92
C MET A 53 11.51 15.61 5.61
N ALA A 54 12.53 15.81 6.45
CA ALA A 54 13.53 16.86 6.22
C ALA A 54 14.28 16.68 4.88
N TYR A 55 14.59 15.42 4.50
CA TYR A 55 15.22 15.13 3.21
C TYR A 55 14.30 15.43 2.03
N GLN A 56 12.99 15.13 2.14
CA GLN A 56 12.02 15.48 1.10
C GLN A 56 11.90 16.99 0.92
N GLU A 57 11.82 17.75 2.01
CA GLU A 57 11.79 19.22 1.96
C GLU A 57 13.03 19.82 1.27
N GLU A 58 14.22 19.29 1.56
CA GLU A 58 15.46 19.74 0.92
C GLU A 58 15.50 19.37 -0.58
N LEU A 59 15.01 18.20 -0.96
CA LEU A 59 14.91 17.83 -2.38
C LEU A 59 13.95 18.77 -3.14
N GLU A 60 12.82 19.13 -2.54
CA GLU A 60 11.86 20.07 -3.13
C GLU A 60 12.48 21.46 -3.28
N ARG A 61 13.28 21.91 -2.31
CA ARG A 61 14.04 23.18 -2.40
C ARG A 61 15.04 23.17 -3.54
N ILE A 62 15.79 22.08 -3.72
CA ILE A 62 16.76 21.98 -4.81
C ILE A 62 16.05 21.94 -6.16
N GLN A 63 14.94 21.22 -6.26
CA GLN A 63 14.16 21.15 -7.51
C GLN A 63 13.58 22.51 -7.89
N THR A 64 13.02 23.25 -6.93
CA THR A 64 12.49 24.61 -7.17
C THR A 64 13.60 25.59 -7.54
N GLN A 65 14.74 25.55 -6.85
CA GLN A 65 15.90 26.37 -7.21
C GLN A 65 16.48 26.01 -8.58
N ALA A 66 16.47 24.73 -8.96
CA ALA A 66 16.92 24.27 -10.27
C ALA A 66 15.94 24.64 -11.40
N SER A 67 14.63 24.72 -11.12
CA SER A 67 13.64 25.18 -12.09
C SER A 67 13.58 26.71 -12.25
N ASP A 68 13.93 27.46 -11.20
CA ASP A 68 13.96 28.93 -11.21
C ASP A 68 15.32 29.51 -11.60
N ALA A 69 16.35 28.67 -11.75
CA ALA A 69 17.61 29.08 -12.33
C ALA A 69 17.38 29.53 -13.80
N PRO A 70 17.71 30.77 -14.18
CA PRO A 70 17.71 31.14 -15.58
C PRO A 70 18.68 30.20 -16.29
N VAL A 71 18.19 29.51 -17.31
CA VAL A 71 19.03 28.76 -18.23
C VAL A 71 19.85 29.82 -18.96
N ASP A 72 20.98 30.21 -18.39
CA ASP A 72 21.95 31.01 -19.08
C ASP A 72 22.49 30.13 -20.20
N SER A 73 21.97 30.35 -21.41
CA SER A 73 22.61 29.95 -22.65
C SER A 73 23.85 30.82 -22.85
N GLY A 74 24.74 30.78 -21.87
CA GLY A 74 26.07 31.37 -21.90
C GLY A 74 26.92 30.50 -22.81
N ASP A 75 27.50 31.15 -23.81
CA ASP A 75 28.50 30.58 -24.71
C ASP A 75 29.50 29.72 -23.94
N GLY A 76 29.76 28.53 -24.49
CA GLY A 76 30.53 27.48 -23.85
C GLY A 76 32.01 27.79 -23.72
N ASP A 77 32.38 28.64 -22.76
CA ASP A 77 33.72 28.66 -22.21
C ASP A 77 33.79 27.69 -21.02
N SER A 78 34.33 26.52 -21.35
CA SER A 78 34.46 25.37 -20.49
C SER A 78 35.43 25.63 -19.32
N ASP A 79 34.89 26.00 -18.16
CA ASP A 79 35.57 25.94 -16.85
C ASP A 79 35.99 24.49 -16.45
N PHE A 80 35.63 23.49 -17.27
CA PHE A 80 36.09 22.12 -17.12
C PHE A 80 37.61 21.95 -17.31
N ALA A 81 38.30 22.97 -17.83
CA ALA A 81 39.76 22.97 -18.00
C ALA A 81 40.54 23.16 -16.68
N GLU A 82 39.91 23.66 -15.63
CA GLU A 82 40.57 23.97 -14.34
C GLU A 82 40.81 22.73 -13.46
N TYR A 83 40.14 21.61 -13.76
CA TYR A 83 40.26 20.35 -13.02
C TYR A 83 40.82 19.21 -13.89
N PRO A 84 42.16 19.13 -14.09
CA PRO A 84 42.78 18.15 -14.97
C PRO A 84 42.52 16.68 -14.58
N GLY A 85 42.16 16.42 -13.32
CA GLY A 85 41.79 15.08 -12.83
C GLY A 85 40.49 14.53 -13.39
N LEU A 86 39.53 15.40 -13.76
CA LEU A 86 38.23 14.98 -14.32
C LEU A 86 38.33 14.63 -15.81
N VAL A 87 39.21 15.32 -16.54
CA VAL A 87 39.49 15.05 -17.95
C VAL A 87 40.11 13.65 -18.14
N GLN A 88 40.99 13.22 -17.22
CA GLN A 88 41.60 11.89 -17.27
C GLN A 88 40.61 10.76 -16.99
N ALA A 89 39.65 10.97 -16.09
CA ALA A 89 38.60 9.99 -15.82
C ALA A 89 37.70 9.78 -17.05
N ALA A 90 37.35 10.85 -17.77
CA ALA A 90 36.56 10.77 -19.00
C ALA A 90 37.30 10.07 -20.16
N GLN A 91 38.62 10.25 -20.25
CA GLN A 91 39.45 9.63 -21.29
C GLN A 91 39.80 8.16 -20.98
N GLY A 92 40.01 7.81 -19.70
CA GLY A 92 40.34 6.45 -19.26
C GLY A 92 39.22 5.42 -19.44
N VAL A 93 37.96 5.87 -19.50
CA VAL A 93 36.81 4.98 -19.72
C VAL A 93 36.71 4.49 -21.18
N ARG A 94 37.29 5.21 -22.15
CA ARG A 94 37.19 4.86 -23.58
C ARG A 94 38.19 3.79 -24.05
N GLN A 95 39.27 3.52 -23.31
CA GLN A 95 40.35 2.63 -23.81
C GLN A 95 40.23 1.15 -23.41
N LYS A 96 39.22 0.73 -22.64
CA LYS A 96 39.05 -0.67 -22.21
C LYS A 96 38.02 -1.49 -23.01
N ARG A 97 37.89 -1.23 -24.32
CA ARG A 97 37.28 -2.21 -25.25
C ARG A 97 38.37 -2.77 -26.16
N ARG A 98 39.15 -3.71 -25.63
CA ARG A 98 39.95 -4.62 -26.46
C ARG A 98 39.00 -5.60 -27.14
N PRO A 99 38.99 -5.72 -28.48
CA PRO A 99 38.36 -6.83 -29.14
C PRO A 99 39.27 -8.07 -29.00
N ASN A 100 38.68 -9.20 -28.63
CA ASN A 100 39.16 -10.54 -28.95
C ASN A 100 38.11 -11.15 -29.88
#